data_AF-A0ABD6WIY1-F1
#
_entry.id   AF-A0ABD6WIY1-F1
#
_cell.length_a   1.000
_cell.length_b   1.000
_cell.length_c   1.000
_cell.angle_alpha   90.00
_cell.angle_beta   90.00
_cell.angle_gamma   90.00
#
_symmetry.space_group_name_H-M   'P 1'
#
loop_
_entity.id
_entity.type
_entity.pdbx_description
1 polymer ?
#
loop_
_entity_poly.entity_id
_entity_poly.type
_entity_poly.pdbx_seq_one_letter_code
_entity_poly.pdbx_strand_id
1 'polypeptide(L)'
;MTNASQDHPIQHGSDDAQLDEKLRGVLLQVAGDAELRPEEDVETLLRQRLRDTRISISDEAIPGLAKRIPGLMQRGGGDVNPGAH
;
A
#
# COMPACT_ATOMS: atom_id res chain seq x y z
N MET A 1 0.87 19.20 -41.66
CA MET A 1 -0.11 18.76 -40.65
C MET A 1 -0.23 17.26 -40.76
N THR A 2 0.59 16.51 -40.01
CA THR A 2 0.53 15.05 -39.98
C THR A 2 -0.29 14.62 -38.76
N ASN A 3 -1.36 13.89 -39.08
CA ASN A 3 -2.37 13.37 -38.18
C ASN A 3 -1.77 12.59 -37.01
N ALA A 4 -2.31 12.86 -35.82
CA ALA A 4 -2.16 12.01 -34.65
C ALA A 4 -2.72 10.62 -34.96
N SER A 5 -1.94 9.60 -34.69
CA SER A 5 -2.44 8.22 -34.59
C SER A 5 -1.89 7.64 -33.29
N GLN A 6 -2.51 8.06 -32.18
CA GLN A 6 -2.51 7.27 -30.95
C GLN A 6 -3.66 6.28 -31.09
N ASP A 7 -3.39 5.16 -31.75
CA ASP A 7 -4.35 4.07 -31.84
C ASP A 7 -4.00 3.04 -30.77
N HIS A 8 -5.02 2.76 -29.94
CA HIS A 8 -5.11 1.86 -28.78
C HIS A 8 -4.88 2.47 -27.38
N PRO A 9 -5.94 2.62 -26.55
CA PRO A 9 -5.79 2.95 -25.14
C PRO A 9 -5.14 1.79 -24.38
N ILE A 10 -4.20 2.11 -23.49
CA ILE A 10 -3.54 1.20 -22.54
C ILE A 10 -4.58 0.80 -21.47
N GLN A 11 -5.61 0.04 -21.84
CA GLN A 11 -6.80 -0.11 -21.00
C GLN A 11 -6.76 -1.36 -20.10
N HIS A 12 -5.83 -2.29 -20.32
CA HIS A 12 -5.78 -3.55 -19.56
C HIS A 12 -4.88 -3.48 -18.30
N GLY A 13 -3.92 -2.55 -18.25
CA GLY A 13 -3.03 -2.38 -17.08
C GLY A 13 -3.43 -1.24 -16.14
N SER A 14 -4.40 -0.40 -16.54
CA SER A 14 -4.81 0.77 -15.75
C SER A 14 -5.60 0.38 -14.51
N ASP A 15 -6.43 -0.66 -14.60
CA ASP A 15 -7.21 -1.14 -13.46
C ASP A 15 -6.33 -1.86 -12.44
N ASP A 16 -5.37 -2.65 -12.91
CA ASP A 16 -4.36 -3.32 -12.07
C ASP A 16 -3.42 -2.29 -11.42
N ALA A 17 -2.93 -1.30 -12.17
CA ALA A 17 -2.12 -0.22 -11.61
C ALA A 17 -2.89 0.61 -10.58
N GLN A 18 -4.18 0.82 -10.79
CA GLN A 18 -5.04 1.48 -9.83
C GLN A 18 -5.29 0.62 -8.58
N LEU A 19 -5.39 -0.70 -8.71
CA LEU A 19 -5.48 -1.62 -7.58
C LEU A 19 -4.18 -1.64 -6.76
N ASP A 20 -3.04 -1.71 -7.43
CA ASP A 20 -1.72 -1.72 -6.79
C ASP A 20 -1.46 -0.43 -5.98
N GLU A 21 -1.84 0.73 -6.53
CA GLU A 21 -1.71 2.02 -5.81
C GLU A 21 -2.63 2.09 -4.59
N LYS A 22 -3.88 1.62 -4.72
CA LYS A 22 -4.81 1.52 -3.58
C LYS A 22 -4.28 0.58 -2.50
N LEU A 23 -3.75 -0.58 -2.90
CA LEU A 23 -3.17 -1.54 -1.98
C LEU A 23 -1.95 -0.97 -1.28
N ARG A 24 -1.07 -0.26 -2.01
CA ARG A 24 0.07 0.45 -1.43
C ARG A 24 -0.36 1.45 -0.36
N GLY A 25 -1.39 2.25 -0.64
CA GLY A 25 -1.96 3.19 0.34
C GLY A 25 -2.45 2.49 1.60
N VAL A 26 -3.15 1.36 1.45
CA VAL A 26 -3.59 0.53 2.58
C VAL A 26 -2.41 0.01 3.41
N LEU A 27 -1.36 -0.51 2.78
CA LEU A 27 -0.19 -1.01 3.51
C LEU A 27 0.51 0.09 4.32
N LEU A 28 0.57 1.32 3.80
CA LEU A 28 1.13 2.46 4.52
C LEU A 28 0.26 2.89 5.70
N GLN A 29 -1.06 2.88 5.54
CA GLN A 29 -1.99 3.18 6.64
C GLN A 29 -1.87 2.14 7.76
N VAL A 30 -1.79 0.85 7.41
CA VAL A 30 -1.64 -0.22 8.39
C VAL A 30 -0.29 -0.13 9.10
N ALA A 31 0.77 0.31 8.40
CA ALA A 31 2.06 0.58 9.03
C ALA A 31 1.93 1.66 10.12
N GLY A 32 1.27 2.79 9.83
CA GLY A 32 1.03 3.83 10.84
C GLY A 32 0.08 3.37 11.96
N ASP A 33 -0.94 2.58 11.63
CA ASP A 33 -1.84 1.99 12.62
C ASP A 33 -1.10 1.09 13.61
N ALA A 34 -0.12 0.29 13.13
CA ALA A 34 0.68 -0.61 13.95
C ALA A 34 1.67 0.13 14.86
N GLU A 35 2.16 1.31 14.46
CA GLU A 35 2.96 2.18 15.33
C GLU A 35 2.14 2.73 16.51
N LEU A 36 0.85 3.03 16.27
CA LEU A 36 -0.06 3.56 17.29
C LEU A 36 -0.65 2.47 18.19
N ARG A 37 -0.69 1.22 17.72
CA ARG A 37 -1.33 0.07 18.37
C ARG A 37 -0.43 -1.17 18.32
N PRO A 38 0.75 -1.14 18.95
CA PRO A 38 1.75 -2.20 18.86
C PRO A 38 1.31 -3.55 19.44
N GLU A 39 0.25 -3.56 20.26
CA GLU A 39 -0.38 -4.77 20.79
C GLU A 39 -1.31 -5.47 19.79
N GLU A 40 -1.75 -4.79 18.74
CA GLU A 40 -2.59 -5.40 17.71
C GLU A 40 -1.73 -6.13 16.67
N ASP A 41 -2.23 -7.29 16.24
CA ASP A 41 -1.60 -8.05 15.19
C ASP A 41 -1.74 -7.32 13.83
N VAL A 42 -0.60 -7.18 13.13
CA VAL A 42 -0.52 -6.45 11.84
C VAL A 42 -1.41 -7.09 10.79
N GLU A 43 -1.55 -8.43 10.78
CA GLU A 43 -2.43 -9.10 9.83
C GLU A 43 -3.91 -8.76 10.13
N THR A 44 -4.28 -8.69 11.40
CA THR A 44 -5.62 -8.27 11.85
C THR A 44 -5.93 -6.84 11.40
N LEU A 45 -5.00 -5.89 11.59
CA LEU A 45 -5.15 -4.52 11.12
C LEU A 45 -5.27 -4.45 9.59
N LEU A 46 -4.47 -5.23 8.86
CA LEU A 46 -4.53 -5.31 7.40
C LEU A 46 -5.90 -5.84 6.91
N ARG A 47 -6.41 -6.92 7.52
CA ARG A 47 -7.74 -7.47 7.20
C ARG A 47 -8.86 -6.48 7.46
N GLN A 48 -8.78 -5.71 8.54
CA GLN A 48 -9.74 -4.63 8.81
C GLN A 48 -9.70 -3.58 7.69
N ARG A 49 -8.51 -3.08 7.36
CA ARG A 49 -8.37 -2.01 6.37
C ARG A 49 -8.77 -2.42 4.95
N LEU A 50 -8.48 -3.66 4.53
CA LEU A 50 -8.92 -4.20 3.25
C LEU A 50 -10.45 -4.26 3.15
N ARG A 51 -11.13 -4.64 4.23
CA ARG A 51 -12.61 -4.61 4.30
C ARG A 51 -13.16 -3.19 4.24
N ASP A 52 -12.60 -2.26 5.01
CA ASP A 52 -13.05 -0.86 5.03
C ASP A 52 -12.94 -0.19 3.65
N THR A 53 -11.86 -0.50 2.93
CA THR A 53 -11.57 0.05 1.60
C THR A 53 -12.23 -0.74 0.47
N ARG A 54 -12.91 -1.85 0.78
CA ARG A 54 -13.53 -2.78 -0.19
C ARG A 54 -12.55 -3.30 -1.25
N ILE A 55 -11.28 -3.41 -0.88
CA ILE A 55 -10.26 -4.02 -1.73
C ILE A 55 -10.35 -5.53 -1.58
N SER A 56 -10.66 -6.21 -2.69
CA SER A 56 -10.75 -7.67 -2.73
C SER A 56 -9.42 -8.25 -3.22
N ILE A 57 -8.73 -8.98 -2.35
CA ILE A 57 -7.56 -9.79 -2.68
C ILE A 57 -7.75 -11.19 -2.11
N SER A 58 -6.97 -12.15 -2.59
CA SER A 58 -7.03 -13.51 -2.05
C SER A 58 -6.56 -13.56 -0.59
N ASP A 59 -7.27 -14.30 0.26
CA ASP A 59 -6.93 -14.48 1.67
C ASP A 59 -5.54 -15.08 1.86
N GLU A 60 -5.07 -15.90 0.91
CA GLU A 60 -3.73 -16.48 0.93
C GLU A 60 -2.59 -15.46 0.69
N ALA A 61 -2.91 -14.31 0.09
CA ALA A 61 -1.94 -13.25 -0.14
C ALA A 61 -1.71 -12.36 1.10
N ILE A 62 -2.71 -12.30 1.99
CA ILE A 62 -2.72 -11.42 3.16
C ILE A 62 -1.52 -11.65 4.09
N PRO A 63 -1.16 -12.90 4.49
CA PRO A 63 0.02 -13.14 5.32
C PRO A 63 1.33 -12.69 4.67
N GLY A 64 1.44 -12.80 3.35
CA GLY A 64 2.62 -12.35 2.60
C GLY A 64 2.74 -10.82 2.58
N LEU A 65 1.61 -10.13 2.46
CA LEU A 65 1.55 -8.67 2.53
C LEU A 65 1.82 -8.16 3.95
N ALA A 66 1.27 -8.81 4.98
CA ALA A 66 1.49 -8.44 6.38
C ALA A 66 2.98 -8.45 6.76
N LYS A 67 3.74 -9.44 6.30
CA LYS A 67 5.20 -9.54 6.52
C LYS A 67 6.00 -8.36 5.95
N ARG A 68 5.45 -7.63 4.97
CA ARG A 68 6.13 -6.46 4.35
C ARG A 68 5.96 -5.19 5.16
N ILE A 69 4.90 -5.08 5.96
CA ILE A 69 4.51 -3.86 6.68
C ILE A 69 5.59 -3.41 7.69
N PRO A 70 6.21 -4.28 8.51
CA PRO A 70 7.31 -3.87 9.38
C PRO A 70 8.50 -3.24 8.66
N GLY A 71 8.77 -3.63 7.42
CA GLY A 71 9.81 -3.02 6.58
C GLY A 71 9.46 -1.61 6.09
N LEU A 72 8.16 -1.28 6.00
CA LEU A 72 7.69 0.06 5.61
C LEU A 72 7.91 1.07 6.74
N MET A 73 7.70 0.67 8.00
CA MET A 73 7.94 1.50 9.18
C MET A 73 9.43 1.89 9.31
N GLN A 74 10.33 0.90 9.13
CA GLN A 74 11.77 1.12 9.24
C GLN A 74 12.35 2.07 8.17
N ARG A 75 11.68 2.20 7.02
CA ARG A 75 12.12 3.10 5.94
C ARG A 75 11.72 4.57 6.19
N GLY A 76 10.70 4.81 7.01
CA GLY A 76 10.25 6.15 7.39
C GLY A 76 10.98 6.76 8.58
N GLY A 77 11.58 5.93 9.45
CA GLY A 77 12.27 6.37 10.68
C GLY A 77 13.75 6.73 10.54
N GLY A 78 14.33 6.65 9.34
CA GLY A 78 15.77 6.82 9.11
C GLY A 78 16.26 8.24 8.83
N ASP A 79 15.35 9.21 8.64
CA ASP A 79 15.71 10.60 8.27
C ASP A 79 15.02 11.61 9.20
N VAL A 80 15.22 11.44 10.51
CA VAL A 80 15.10 12.55 11.45
C VAL A 80 16.51 12.97 11.83
N ASN A 81 17.10 13.83 11.01
CA ASN A 81 18.38 14.49 11.33
C ASN A 81 18.16 15.37 12.59
N PRO A 82 18.73 15.03 13.76
CA PRO A 82 18.66 15.87 14.92
C PRO A 82 19.83 16.86 14.85
N GLY A 83 19.66 17.95 14.10
CA GLY A 83 20.57 19.09 14.19
C GLY A 83 20.78 19.86 12.90
N ALA A 84 20.13 21.02 12.82
CA ALA A 84 20.74 22.22 12.24
C ALA A 84 19.98 23.47 12.70
N HIS A 85 20.56 24.11 13.73
CA HIS A 85 20.47 25.51 14.15
C HIS A 85 19.17 26.07 14.76
#